data_AF-A0A7Y8J2E4-F1
#
_entry.id   AF-A0A7Y8J2E4-F1
#
_cell.length_a   1.000
_cell.length_b   1.000
_cell.length_c   1.000
_cell.angle_alpha   90.00
_cell.angle_beta   90.00
_cell.angle_gamma   90.00
#
_symmetry.space_group_name_H-M   'P 1'
#
loop_
_entity.id
_entity.type
_entity.pdbx_description
1 polymer ?
#
loop_
_entity_poly.entity_id
_entity_poly.type
_entity_poly.pdbx_seq_one_letter_code
_entity_poly.pdbx_strand_id
1 'polypeptide(L)'
;EYEVCDGVGMMLDRTAFAGSTTLLNQMVPILTEVVGIPLVEAVRMASLTPARVIGCADRKGSLAAGKDADLAIFEPDFSVWRTMIGGQWVFDKNSKSPRSDSN
;
A
#
# COMPACT_ATOMS: atom_id res chain seq x y z
N GLU A 1 -19.98 -11.02 -6.77
CA GLU A 1 -20.05 -11.14 -5.30
C GLU A 1 -19.09 -12.25 -4.88
N TYR A 2 -18.39 -12.11 -3.75
CA TYR A 2 -17.34 -13.03 -3.31
C TYR A 2 -17.36 -13.15 -1.78
N GLU A 3 -16.74 -14.19 -1.24
CA GLU A 3 -16.51 -14.35 0.20
C GLU A 3 -15.01 -14.46 0.52
N VAL A 4 -14.59 -14.08 1.73
CA VAL A 4 -13.20 -14.25 2.17
C VAL A 4 -13.09 -15.53 2.97
N CYS A 5 -12.26 -16.47 2.50
CA CYS A 5 -11.92 -17.71 3.21
C CYS A 5 -10.41 -17.80 3.33
N ASP A 6 -9.90 -17.97 4.56
CA ASP A 6 -8.47 -18.12 4.85
C ASP A 6 -7.57 -17.02 4.24
N GLY A 7 -8.06 -15.77 4.20
CA GLY A 7 -7.32 -14.62 3.67
C GLY A 7 -7.30 -14.51 2.14
N VAL A 8 -8.13 -15.28 1.44
CA VAL A 8 -8.28 -15.23 -0.01
C VAL A 8 -9.73 -14.92 -0.37
N GLY A 9 -9.95 -14.03 -1.32
CA GLY A 9 -11.27 -13.82 -1.90
C GLY A 9 -11.62 -15.01 -2.78
N MET A 10 -12.73 -15.69 -2.51
CA MET A 10 -13.24 -16.85 -3.23
C MET A 10 -14.55 -16.48 -3.93
N MET A 11 -14.77 -17.01 -5.14
CA MET A 11 -16.12 -17.02 -5.72
C MET A 11 -17.09 -17.77 -4.79
N LEU A 12 -18.38 -17.46 -4.85
CA LEU A 12 -19.38 -18.03 -3.92
C LEU A 12 -19.48 -19.56 -3.99
N ASP A 13 -19.15 -20.17 -5.12
CA ASP A 13 -19.10 -21.61 -5.33
C ASP A 13 -17.76 -22.24 -4.90
N ARG A 14 -16.80 -21.42 -4.46
CA ARG A 14 -15.43 -21.77 -4.04
C ARG A 14 -14.59 -22.48 -5.10
N THR A 15 -14.93 -22.36 -6.38
CA THR A 15 -14.19 -23.04 -7.46
C THR A 15 -12.97 -22.26 -7.94
N ALA A 16 -12.94 -20.95 -7.69
CA ALA A 16 -11.88 -20.06 -8.16
C ALA A 16 -11.60 -18.91 -7.18
N PHE A 17 -10.38 -18.37 -7.28
CA PHE A 17 -9.99 -17.14 -6.60
C PHE A 17 -10.66 -15.93 -7.27
N ALA A 18 -11.24 -15.07 -6.43
CA ALA A 18 -11.81 -13.78 -6.78
C ALA A 18 -10.89 -12.59 -6.43
N GLY A 19 -9.71 -12.86 -5.84
CA GLY A 19 -8.70 -11.85 -5.55
C GLY A 19 -7.93 -12.13 -4.26
N SER A 20 -6.96 -11.26 -3.98
CA SER A 20 -6.23 -11.26 -2.70
C SER A 20 -6.76 -10.14 -1.81
N THR A 21 -6.75 -10.37 -0.49
CA THR A 21 -7.03 -9.34 0.52
C THR A 21 -5.74 -8.78 1.14
N THR A 22 -4.56 -9.14 0.62
CA THR A 22 -3.26 -8.71 1.15
C THR A 22 -2.99 -7.25 0.78
N LEU A 23 -2.68 -6.42 1.78
CA LEU A 23 -2.29 -5.03 1.57
C LEU A 23 -0.84 -4.92 1.10
N LEU A 24 -0.50 -3.84 0.38
CA LEU A 24 0.88 -3.63 -0.12
C LEU A 24 1.93 -3.64 1.00
N ASN A 25 1.62 -3.05 2.16
CA ASN A 25 2.54 -3.00 3.29
C ASN A 25 2.79 -4.39 3.90
N GLN A 26 1.86 -5.33 3.75
CA GLN A 26 2.03 -6.74 4.13
C GLN A 26 2.75 -7.54 3.06
N MET A 27 2.61 -7.16 1.78
CA MET A 27 3.26 -7.83 0.67
C MET A 27 4.76 -7.48 0.57
N VAL A 28 5.18 -6.26 0.93
CA VAL A 28 6.60 -5.86 0.87
C VAL A 28 7.50 -6.80 1.69
N PRO A 29 7.20 -7.13 2.97
CA PRO A 29 7.94 -8.14 3.73
C PRO A 29 8.01 -9.50 3.04
N ILE A 30 6.92 -9.96 2.42
CA ILE A 30 6.88 -11.25 1.71
C ILE A 30 7.85 -11.22 0.53
N LEU A 31 7.84 -10.15 -0.27
CA LEU A 31 8.76 -9.99 -1.41
C LEU A 31 10.21 -9.96 -0.96
N THR A 32 10.52 -9.35 0.18
CA THR A 32 11.90 -9.20 0.66
C THR A 32 12.41 -10.43 1.40
N GLU A 33 11.60 -11.01 2.29
CA GLU A 33 12.03 -12.06 3.22
C GLU A 33 11.81 -13.47 2.66
N VAL A 34 10.72 -13.68 1.92
CA VAL A 34 10.36 -15.00 1.39
C VAL A 34 10.84 -15.16 -0.05
N VAL A 35 10.63 -14.15 -0.89
CA VAL A 35 11.04 -14.19 -2.31
C VAL A 35 12.49 -13.77 -2.51
N GLY A 36 13.05 -12.99 -1.59
CA GLY A 36 14.45 -12.55 -1.64
C GLY A 36 14.71 -11.34 -2.55
N ILE A 37 13.67 -10.56 -2.88
CA ILE A 37 13.82 -9.33 -3.68
C ILE A 37 14.40 -8.22 -2.80
N PRO A 38 15.44 -7.48 -3.23
CA PRO A 38 15.94 -6.35 -2.47
C PRO A 38 14.85 -5.30 -2.19
N LEU A 39 14.84 -4.73 -0.97
CA LEU A 39 13.81 -3.78 -0.55
C LEU A 39 13.59 -2.62 -1.53
N VAL A 40 14.67 -2.04 -2.06
CA VAL A 40 14.59 -0.94 -3.03
C VAL A 40 13.82 -1.34 -4.28
N GLU A 41 14.00 -2.57 -4.75
CA GLU A 41 13.29 -3.08 -5.92
C GLU A 41 11.83 -3.43 -5.59
N ALA A 42 11.55 -3.99 -4.40
CA ALA A 42 10.18 -4.19 -3.93
C ALA A 42 9.40 -2.87 -3.83
N VAL A 43 10.03 -1.80 -3.30
CA VAL A 43 9.44 -0.46 -3.26
C VAL A 43 9.24 0.10 -4.67
N ARG A 44 10.18 -0.12 -5.59
CA ARG A 44 10.03 0.29 -7.01
C ARG A 44 8.84 -0.42 -7.66
N MET A 45 8.69 -1.72 -7.42
CA MET A 45 7.55 -2.53 -7.90
C MET A 45 6.22 -2.01 -7.38
N ALA A 46 6.17 -1.51 -6.15
CA ALA A 46 4.97 -0.95 -5.54
C ALA A 46 4.67 0.51 -5.93
N SER A 47 5.61 1.23 -6.57
CA SER A 47 5.49 2.69 -6.82
C SER A 47 5.82 3.09 -8.25
N LEU A 48 7.11 3.20 -8.61
CA LEU A 48 7.56 3.72 -9.90
C LEU A 48 7.13 2.83 -11.08
N THR A 49 7.19 1.51 -10.91
CA THR A 49 6.84 0.55 -11.97
C THR A 49 5.38 0.71 -12.42
N PRO A 50 4.35 0.64 -11.54
CA PRO A 50 2.97 0.86 -11.96
C PRO A 50 2.74 2.27 -12.49
N ALA A 51 3.37 3.31 -11.91
CA ALA A 51 3.27 4.67 -12.42
C ALA A 51 3.76 4.80 -13.87
N ARG A 52 4.83 4.07 -14.24
CA ARG A 52 5.31 4.02 -15.63
C ARG A 52 4.33 3.28 -16.54
N VAL A 53 3.81 2.14 -16.08
CA VAL A 53 2.85 1.32 -16.86
C VAL A 53 1.59 2.11 -17.21
N ILE A 54 1.06 2.92 -16.29
CA ILE A 54 -0.15 3.72 -16.51
C ILE A 54 0.14 5.15 -17.02
N GLY A 55 1.40 5.49 -17.31
CA GLY A 55 1.78 6.77 -17.92
C GLY A 55 1.69 8.00 -16.99
N CYS A 56 1.84 7.84 -15.68
CA CYS A 56 1.84 8.95 -14.71
C CYS A 56 3.15 9.12 -13.93
N ALA A 57 4.25 8.49 -14.40
CA ALA A 57 5.56 8.53 -13.77
C ALA A 57 6.25 9.91 -13.84
N ASP A 58 5.74 10.84 -14.63
CA ASP A 58 6.13 12.26 -14.61
C ASP A 58 5.72 12.95 -13.30
N ARG A 59 4.59 12.55 -12.71
CA ARG A 59 4.05 13.14 -11.46
C ARG A 59 4.10 12.22 -10.24
N LYS A 60 4.14 10.89 -10.41
CA LYS A 60 4.02 9.92 -9.31
C LYS A 60 5.12 8.86 -9.31
N GLY A 61 5.11 8.02 -8.28
CA GLY A 61 5.90 6.79 -8.19
C GLY A 61 7.38 6.98 -7.79
N SER A 62 7.87 8.20 -7.61
CA SER A 62 9.21 8.45 -7.07
C SER A 62 9.28 9.78 -6.32
N LEU A 63 10.29 9.92 -5.46
CA LEU A 63 10.56 11.17 -4.75
C LEU A 63 11.50 12.04 -5.59
N ALA A 64 10.96 13.11 -6.17
CA ALA A 64 11.72 14.09 -6.93
C ALA A 64 11.02 15.46 -6.87
N ALA A 65 11.79 16.55 -7.00
CA ALA A 65 11.21 17.89 -7.08
C ALA A 65 10.25 18.02 -8.28
N GLY A 66 9.13 18.71 -8.09
CA GLY A 66 8.10 18.92 -9.10
C GLY A 66 7.04 17.81 -9.20
N LYS A 67 7.19 16.71 -8.46
CA LYS A 67 6.19 15.64 -8.38
C LYS A 67 5.12 15.90 -7.32
N ASP A 68 4.00 15.21 -7.45
CA ASP A 68 2.94 15.24 -6.44
C ASP A 68 3.51 14.70 -5.10
N ALA A 69 3.24 15.40 -4.01
CA ALA A 69 3.67 14.99 -2.68
C ALA A 69 2.76 13.87 -2.12
N ASP A 70 2.84 12.71 -2.75
CA ASP A 70 2.16 11.46 -2.35
C ASP A 70 3.17 10.52 -1.69
N LEU A 71 3.07 10.35 -0.38
CA LEU A 71 4.04 9.61 0.43
C LEU A 71 3.33 8.59 1.32
N ALA A 72 3.88 7.37 1.39
CA ALA A 72 3.58 6.41 2.44
C ALA A 72 4.85 6.17 3.25
N ILE A 73 4.81 6.46 4.55
CA ILE A 73 5.94 6.30 5.45
C ILE A 73 5.62 5.17 6.41
N PHE A 74 6.56 4.26 6.57
CA PHE A 74 6.41 3.04 7.35
C PHE A 74 7.42 3.00 8.49
N GLU A 75 7.05 2.28 9.53
CA GLU A 75 7.98 1.80 10.56
C GLU A 75 8.83 0.63 10.01
N PRO A 76 9.90 0.20 10.71
CA PRO A 76 10.74 -0.92 10.26
C PRO A 76 9.99 -2.24 10.04
N ASP A 77 8.83 -2.42 10.70
CA ASP A 77 7.95 -3.59 10.56
C ASP A 77 6.92 -3.44 9.42
N PHE A 78 7.04 -2.41 8.59
CA PHE A 78 6.09 -2.04 7.54
C PHE A 78 4.67 -1.70 8.02
N SER A 79 4.46 -1.46 9.32
CA SER A 79 3.26 -0.77 9.78
C SER A 79 3.25 0.68 9.29
N VAL A 80 2.09 1.18 8.84
CA VAL A 80 1.98 2.55 8.32
C VAL A 80 2.19 3.53 9.47
N TRP A 81 3.17 4.42 9.34
CA TRP A 81 3.38 5.53 10.27
C TRP A 81 2.55 6.74 9.84
N ARG A 82 2.71 7.19 8.60
CA ARG A 82 2.02 8.36 8.04
C ARG A 82 1.75 8.21 6.55
N THR A 83 0.69 8.87 6.07
CA THR A 83 0.37 8.96 4.64
C THR A 83 0.07 10.40 4.25
N MET A 84 0.69 10.85 3.17
CA MET A 84 0.47 12.16 2.55
C MET A 84 -0.13 11.95 1.16
N ILE A 85 -1.14 12.75 0.81
CA ILE A 85 -1.71 12.83 -0.54
C ILE A 85 -1.73 14.29 -0.98
N GLY A 86 -1.07 14.61 -2.08
CA GLY A 86 -1.00 15.97 -2.64
C GLY A 86 -0.46 17.01 -1.65
N GLY A 87 0.43 16.63 -0.74
CA GLY A 87 0.97 17.54 0.28
C GLY A 87 0.20 17.57 1.60
N GLN A 88 -0.95 16.89 1.70
CA GLN A 88 -1.79 16.84 2.89
C GLN A 88 -1.63 15.52 3.65
N TRP A 89 -1.37 15.58 4.95
CA TRP A 89 -1.34 14.39 5.80
C TRP A 89 -2.77 13.87 6.03
N VAL A 90 -3.06 12.65 5.57
CA VAL A 90 -4.40 12.03 5.66
C VAL A 90 -4.47 10.88 6.65
N PHE A 91 -3.31 10.35 7.05
CA PHE A 91 -3.18 9.33 8.08
C PHE A 91 -1.96 9.61 8.94
N ASP A 92 -2.13 9.51 10.26
CA ASP A 92 -1.05 9.59 11.24
C ASP A 92 -1.36 8.63 12.39
N LYS A 93 -0.48 7.64 12.58
CA LYS A 93 -0.57 6.63 13.64
C LYS A 93 -0.70 7.25 15.04
N ASN A 94 -0.11 8.45 15.24
CA ASN A 94 -0.12 9.15 16.52
C ASN A 94 -1.20 10.23 16.65
N SER A 95 -2.01 10.44 15.62
CA SER A 95 -3.16 11.35 15.74
C SER A 95 -4.24 10.68 16.60
N LYS A 96 -4.65 11.36 17.67
CA LYS A 96 -5.86 10.95 18.40
C LYS A 96 -7.02 11.02 17.41
N SER A 97 -7.68 9.89 17.18
CA SER A 97 -8.93 9.83 16.42
C SER A 97 -9.88 10.93 16.93
N PRO A 98 -10.48 11.77 16.06
CA PRO A 98 -11.56 12.68 16.45
C PRO A 98 -12.86 11.95 16.85
N ARG A 99 -12.90 10.61 16.82
CA ARG A 99 -14.12 9.82 17.09
C ARG A 99 -14.19 9.31 18.53
N SER A 100 -14.06 10.22 19.49
CA SER A 100 -14.47 9.95 20.88
C SER A 100 -15.12 11.17 21.54
N ASP A 101 -15.90 11.96 20.80
CA ASP A 101 -16.77 12.99 21.38
C ASP A 101 -18.04 13.16 20.51
N SER A 102 -18.98 12.23 20.63
CA SER A 102 -20.42 12.49 20.39
C SER A 102 -21.26 11.35 20.98
N ASN A 103 -21.99 11.67 22.06
CA ASN A 103 -23.13 11.00 22.71
C ASN A 103 -23.53 9.59 22.28
#